data_AF-A0A9W9YD23-F1
#
_entry.id   AF-A0A9W9YD23-F1
#
_cell.length_a   1.000
_cell.length_b   1.000
_cell.length_c   1.000
_cell.angle_alpha   90.00
_cell.angle_beta   90.00
_cell.angle_gamma   90.00
#
_symmetry.space_group_name_H-M   'P 1'
#
loop_
_entity.id
_entity.type
_entity.pdbx_description
1 polymer ?
#
loop_
_entity_poly.entity_id
_entity_poly.type
_entity_poly.pdbx_seq_one_letter_code
_entity_poly.pdbx_strand_id
1 'polypeptide(L)'
;MKGTRNTKKPEAYQREESREDPETDPFKSKYSARSILSDLKAKLASFQDEDIPSEKVKILMAALDHQIGQNYIETEELSTGEEHIERCIKTLDEHRLDKRCSSIYLHALNELGILWSKRGDSEKALGFLQDAEKLYHTYTKEEEGGSPYDIHELFYPEDNFHSDLEREKGI
;
A
#
# COMPACT_ATOMS: atom_id res chain seq x y z
N MET A 1 27.07 24.71 -6.48
CA MET A 1 25.95 24.37 -5.58
C MET A 1 24.67 24.30 -6.41
N LYS A 2 24.30 23.12 -6.90
CA LYS A 2 23.00 22.88 -7.54
C LYS A 2 22.17 22.09 -6.53
N GLY A 3 21.04 22.67 -6.13
CA GLY A 3 20.14 22.10 -5.15
C GLY A 3 19.64 20.74 -5.61
N THR A 4 20.09 19.70 -4.91
CA THR A 4 19.34 18.45 -4.83
C THR A 4 18.05 18.80 -4.11
N ARG A 5 16.98 18.96 -4.89
CA ARG A 5 15.62 18.94 -4.36
C ARG A 5 15.51 17.66 -3.56
N ASN A 6 15.41 17.82 -2.25
CA ASN A 6 15.15 16.76 -1.30
C ASN A 6 13.80 16.16 -1.71
N THR A 7 13.80 15.11 -2.54
CA THR A 7 12.59 14.39 -2.93
C THR A 7 12.13 13.64 -1.69
N LYS A 8 11.35 14.33 -0.85
CA LYS A 8 10.67 13.70 0.27
C LYS A 8 9.80 12.58 -0.30
N LYS A 9 9.84 11.40 0.33
CA LYS A 9 8.96 10.28 -0.03
C LYS A 9 7.50 10.77 -0.04
N PRO A 10 6.63 10.30 -0.94
CA PRO A 10 5.22 10.74 -1.02
C PRO A 10 4.48 10.65 0.32
N GLU A 11 4.78 9.65 1.15
CA GLU A 11 4.26 9.53 2.53
C GLU A 11 4.71 10.66 3.46
N ALA A 12 5.98 11.07 3.36
CA ALA A 12 6.49 12.19 4.14
C ALA A 12 5.83 13.50 3.68
N TYR A 13 5.52 13.62 2.39
CA TYR A 13 4.79 14.75 1.85
C TYR A 13 3.33 14.78 2.34
N GLN A 14 2.59 13.68 2.28
CA GLN A 14 1.22 13.59 2.79
C GLN A 14 1.13 13.86 4.29
N ARG A 15 2.08 13.31 5.08
CA ARG A 15 2.15 13.58 6.53
C ARG A 15 2.49 15.03 6.82
N GLU A 16 3.37 15.66 6.04
CA GLU A 16 3.70 17.07 6.22
C GLU A 16 2.54 17.99 5.85
N GLU A 17 1.85 17.75 4.72
CA GLU A 17 0.68 18.53 4.33
C GLU A 17 -0.45 18.42 5.37
N SER A 18 -0.67 17.24 5.95
CA SER A 18 -1.68 17.07 7.01
C SER A 18 -1.43 17.87 8.29
N ARG A 19 -0.19 18.32 8.52
CA ARG A 19 0.13 19.16 9.70
C ARG A 19 -0.30 20.61 9.50
N GLU A 20 -0.49 21.01 8.26
CA GLU A 20 -0.91 22.34 7.86
C GLU A 20 -2.42 22.42 7.60
N ASP A 21 -3.15 21.32 7.84
CA ASP A 21 -4.61 21.30 7.72
C ASP A 21 -5.24 22.20 8.80
N PRO A 22 -6.26 23.01 8.44
CA PRO A 22 -6.89 23.90 9.39
C PRO A 22 -7.65 23.11 10.46
N GLU A 23 -7.72 23.63 11.69
CA GLU A 23 -8.48 22.97 12.78
C GLU A 23 -9.96 22.73 12.44
N THR A 24 -10.55 23.56 11.57
CA THR A 24 -11.93 23.42 11.09
C THR A 24 -12.12 22.29 10.08
N ASP A 25 -11.04 21.79 9.46
CA ASP A 25 -11.03 20.71 8.48
C ASP A 25 -9.70 19.92 8.59
N PRO A 26 -9.54 19.11 9.64
CA PRO A 26 -8.27 18.50 10.04
C PRO A 26 -7.78 17.38 9.12
N PHE A 27 -8.57 16.99 8.12
CA PHE A 27 -8.25 15.93 7.15
C PHE A 27 -8.26 16.43 5.70
N LYS A 28 -8.27 17.74 5.48
CA LYS A 28 -8.39 18.36 4.15
C LYS A 28 -7.39 17.81 3.14
N SER A 29 -6.12 17.74 3.51
CA SER A 29 -5.04 17.17 2.68
C SER A 29 -5.31 15.70 2.33
N LYS A 30 -5.84 14.91 3.27
CA LYS A 30 -6.16 13.49 3.07
C LYS A 30 -7.32 13.32 2.10
N TYR A 31 -8.35 14.14 2.18
CA TYR A 31 -9.45 14.13 1.21
C TYR A 31 -8.96 14.51 -0.20
N SER A 32 -8.07 15.50 -0.30
CA SER A 32 -7.43 15.86 -1.57
C SER A 32 -6.62 14.69 -2.16
N ALA A 33 -5.77 14.07 -1.34
CA ALA A 33 -4.99 12.90 -1.74
C ALA A 33 -5.88 11.75 -2.21
N ARG A 34 -6.99 11.48 -1.51
CA ARG A 34 -7.95 10.44 -1.89
C ARG A 34 -8.56 10.67 -3.26
N SER A 35 -8.89 11.93 -3.60
CA SER A 35 -9.38 12.27 -4.94
C SER A 35 -8.35 11.92 -6.02
N ILE A 36 -7.09 12.29 -5.80
CA ILE A 36 -5.99 12.01 -6.75
C ILE A 36 -5.79 10.50 -6.93
N LEU A 37 -5.77 9.74 -5.82
CA LEU A 37 -5.61 8.29 -5.86
C LEU A 37 -6.78 7.61 -6.59
N SER A 38 -8.01 8.07 -6.34
CA SER A 38 -9.22 7.56 -7.00
C SER A 38 -9.21 7.83 -8.51
N ASP A 39 -8.81 9.04 -8.91
CA ASP A 39 -8.68 9.41 -10.33
C ASP A 39 -7.60 8.58 -11.03
N LEU A 40 -6.46 8.36 -10.36
CA LEU A 40 -5.39 7.50 -10.88
C LEU A 40 -5.88 6.05 -11.05
N LYS A 41 -6.61 5.53 -10.06
CA LYS A 41 -7.19 4.19 -10.13
C LYS A 41 -8.19 4.05 -11.27
N ALA A 42 -9.04 5.06 -11.48
CA ALA A 42 -10.00 5.09 -12.58
C ALA A 42 -9.30 5.09 -13.96
N LYS A 43 -8.21 5.86 -14.10
CA LYS A 43 -7.36 5.83 -15.31
C LYS A 43 -6.73 4.46 -15.52
N LEU A 44 -6.22 3.82 -14.46
CA LEU A 44 -5.68 2.46 -14.53
C LEU A 44 -6.73 1.43 -14.96
N ALA A 45 -7.97 1.57 -14.49
CA ALA A 45 -9.06 0.69 -14.91
C ALA A 45 -9.35 0.78 -16.41
N SER A 46 -9.23 1.97 -17.03
CA SER A 46 -9.41 2.10 -18.49
C SER A 46 -8.33 1.40 -19.32
N PHE A 47 -7.17 1.07 -18.73
CA PHE A 47 -6.12 0.31 -19.40
C PHE A 47 -6.26 -1.21 -19.25
N GLN A 48 -7.23 -1.70 -18.46
CA GLN A 48 -7.44 -3.16 -18.31
C GLN A 48 -7.95 -3.83 -19.58
N ASP A 49 -8.53 -3.06 -20.51
CA ASP A 49 -9.11 -3.57 -21.76
C ASP A 49 -8.11 -3.64 -22.94
N GLU A 50 -6.84 -3.22 -22.76
CA GLU A 50 -5.86 -3.00 -23.85
C GLU A 50 -4.71 -4.03 -23.97
N ASP A 51 -4.91 -5.31 -23.65
CA ASP A 51 -3.89 -6.39 -23.79
C ASP A 51 -2.54 -6.13 -23.06
N ILE A 52 -2.52 -5.26 -22.04
CA ILE A 52 -1.37 -5.08 -21.13
C ILE A 52 -1.23 -6.34 -20.25
N PRO A 53 -0.01 -6.82 -19.92
CA PRO A 53 0.17 -7.93 -18.99
C PRO A 53 -0.62 -7.69 -17.70
N SER A 54 -1.71 -8.47 -17.58
CA SER A 54 -2.79 -8.28 -16.61
C SER A 54 -2.28 -8.12 -15.17
N GLU A 55 -1.15 -8.74 -14.85
CA GLU A 55 -0.54 -8.76 -13.52
C GLU A 55 -0.02 -7.40 -13.05
N LYS A 56 0.71 -6.65 -13.88
CA LYS A 56 1.28 -5.36 -13.44
C LYS A 56 0.17 -4.36 -13.15
N VAL A 57 -0.87 -4.32 -13.98
CA VAL A 57 -2.04 -3.47 -13.77
C VAL A 57 -2.80 -3.90 -12.51
N LYS A 58 -3.00 -5.21 -12.29
CA LYS A 58 -3.60 -5.73 -11.05
C LYS A 58 -2.82 -5.32 -9.79
N ILE A 59 -1.49 -5.45 -9.81
CA ILE A 59 -0.62 -5.06 -8.69
C ILE A 59 -0.75 -3.56 -8.42
N LEU A 60 -0.71 -2.71 -9.46
CA LEU A 60 -0.88 -1.27 -9.33
C LEU A 60 -2.26 -0.89 -8.79
N MET A 61 -3.32 -1.54 -9.26
CA MET A 61 -4.68 -1.32 -8.77
C MET A 61 -4.82 -1.72 -7.30
N ALA A 62 -4.22 -2.83 -6.89
CA ALA A 62 -4.21 -3.28 -5.50
C ALA A 62 -3.40 -2.33 -4.60
N ALA A 63 -2.26 -1.83 -5.07
CA ALA A 63 -1.48 -0.81 -4.37
C ALA A 63 -2.30 0.48 -4.13
N LEU A 64 -3.07 0.91 -5.13
CA LEU A 64 -3.98 2.05 -4.97
C LEU A 64 -5.14 1.75 -4.03
N ASP A 65 -5.71 0.54 -4.08
CA ASP A 65 -6.72 0.12 -3.10
C ASP A 65 -6.18 0.16 -1.67
N HIS A 66 -4.95 -0.31 -1.45
CA HIS A 66 -4.29 -0.21 -0.15
C HIS A 66 -4.16 1.24 0.32
N GLN A 67 -3.58 2.13 -0.51
CA GLN A 67 -3.40 3.54 -0.13
C GLN A 67 -4.73 4.28 0.10
N ILE A 68 -5.77 3.98 -0.69
CA ILE A 68 -7.11 4.54 -0.50
C ILE A 68 -7.71 4.01 0.80
N GLY A 69 -7.59 2.70 1.08
CA GLY A 69 -8.06 2.07 2.30
C GLY A 69 -7.41 2.66 3.55
N GLN A 70 -6.08 2.83 3.55
CA GLN A 70 -5.33 3.53 4.59
C GLN A 70 -5.88 4.93 4.85
N ASN A 71 -6.10 5.70 3.78
CA ASN A 71 -6.63 7.04 3.88
C ASN A 71 -8.02 7.09 4.53
N TYR A 72 -8.93 6.16 4.16
CA TYR A 72 -10.23 6.01 4.82
C TYR A 72 -10.09 5.63 6.30
N ILE A 73 -9.22 4.67 6.64
CA ILE A 73 -9.00 4.26 8.03
C ILE A 73 -8.46 5.43 8.87
N GLU A 74 -7.50 6.18 8.34
CA GLU A 74 -6.89 7.33 9.00
C GLU A 74 -7.82 8.53 9.19
N THR A 75 -8.92 8.58 8.45
CA THR A 75 -10.00 9.59 8.56
C THR A 75 -11.22 9.03 9.27
N GLU A 76 -11.04 7.92 10.00
CA GLU A 76 -12.05 7.25 10.83
C GLU A 76 -13.25 6.66 10.06
N GLU A 77 -13.15 6.56 8.74
CA GLU A 77 -14.13 5.94 7.84
C GLU A 77 -13.85 4.43 7.69
N LEU A 78 -13.86 3.73 8.84
CA LEU A 78 -13.28 2.38 8.98
C LEU A 78 -13.90 1.32 8.06
N SER A 79 -15.22 1.33 7.87
CA SER A 79 -15.90 0.33 7.03
C SER A 79 -15.51 0.45 5.56
N THR A 80 -15.47 1.67 5.02
CA THR A 80 -15.04 1.89 3.63
C THR A 80 -13.57 1.55 3.47
N GLY A 81 -12.75 1.90 4.46
CA GLY A 81 -11.33 1.56 4.47
C GLY A 81 -11.09 0.05 4.42
N GLU A 82 -11.80 -0.71 5.25
CA GLU A 82 -11.78 -2.17 5.25
C GLU A 82 -12.12 -2.77 3.88
N GLU A 83 -13.21 -2.32 3.23
CA GLU A 83 -13.60 -2.83 1.91
C GLU A 83 -12.51 -2.64 0.84
N HIS A 84 -11.74 -1.55 0.93
CA HIS A 84 -10.59 -1.31 0.06
C HIS A 84 -9.42 -2.25 0.39
N ILE A 85 -9.10 -2.43 1.67
CA ILE A 85 -8.02 -3.34 2.09
C ILE A 85 -8.35 -4.81 1.74
N GLU A 86 -9.59 -5.25 1.95
CA GLU A 86 -10.05 -6.59 1.55
C GLU A 86 -9.95 -6.80 0.04
N ARG A 87 -10.26 -5.77 -0.76
CA ARG A 87 -10.12 -5.81 -2.22
C ARG A 87 -8.66 -5.91 -2.66
N CYS A 88 -7.76 -5.21 -1.98
CA CYS A 88 -6.31 -5.33 -2.19
C CYS A 88 -5.85 -6.78 -1.96
N ILE A 89 -6.18 -7.36 -0.79
CA ILE A 89 -5.85 -8.76 -0.45
C ILE A 89 -6.39 -9.71 -1.51
N LYS A 90 -7.68 -9.60 -1.84
CA LYS A 90 -8.32 -10.47 -2.84
C LYS A 90 -7.64 -10.40 -4.22
N THR A 91 -7.19 -9.22 -4.63
CA THR A 91 -6.53 -9.02 -5.93
C THR A 91 -5.12 -9.61 -5.95
N LEU A 92 -4.43 -9.59 -4.81
CA LEU A 92 -3.04 -10.00 -4.68
C LEU A 92 -2.84 -11.44 -4.20
N ASP A 93 -3.88 -12.15 -3.79
CA ASP A 93 -3.74 -13.49 -3.16
C ASP A 93 -2.94 -14.48 -4.02
N GLU A 94 -3.18 -14.53 -5.33
CA GLU A 94 -2.44 -15.39 -6.27
C GLU A 94 -0.96 -15.00 -6.41
N HIS A 95 -0.61 -13.76 -6.05
CA HIS A 95 0.73 -13.18 -6.18
C HIS A 95 1.34 -12.79 -4.82
N ARG A 96 0.81 -13.29 -3.69
CA ARG A 96 1.17 -12.83 -2.34
C ARG A 96 2.66 -12.98 -1.98
N LEU A 97 3.42 -13.84 -2.67
CA LEU A 97 4.87 -14.02 -2.50
C LEU A 97 5.71 -13.29 -3.55
N ASP A 98 5.09 -12.60 -4.51
CA ASP A 98 5.81 -11.81 -5.50
C ASP A 98 6.45 -10.58 -4.84
N LYS A 99 7.76 -10.39 -5.02
CA LYS A 99 8.51 -9.25 -4.45
C LYS A 99 7.94 -7.88 -4.80
N ARG A 100 7.18 -7.76 -5.89
CA ARG A 100 6.49 -6.53 -6.30
C ARG A 100 5.35 -6.15 -5.36
N CYS A 101 4.73 -7.11 -4.67
CA CYS A 101 3.52 -6.87 -3.89
C CYS A 101 3.43 -7.59 -2.55
N SER A 102 4.39 -8.44 -2.19
CA SER A 102 4.40 -9.18 -0.92
C SER A 102 4.40 -8.25 0.30
N SER A 103 5.10 -7.12 0.22
CA SER A 103 5.08 -6.05 1.23
C SER A 103 3.67 -5.47 1.39
N ILE A 104 3.01 -5.13 0.29
CA ILE A 104 1.65 -4.56 0.28
C ILE A 104 0.65 -5.57 0.86
N TYR A 105 0.74 -6.84 0.47
CA TYR A 105 -0.12 -7.90 0.99
C TYR A 105 0.07 -8.09 2.49
N LEU A 106 1.33 -8.10 2.95
CA LEU A 106 1.67 -8.20 4.38
C LEU A 106 1.10 -7.01 5.17
N HIS A 107 1.24 -5.79 4.66
CA HIS A 107 0.71 -4.58 5.30
C HIS A 107 -0.82 -4.63 5.37
N ALA A 108 -1.50 -5.03 4.30
CA ALA A 108 -2.95 -5.17 4.26
C ALA A 108 -3.47 -6.15 5.33
N LEU A 109 -2.82 -7.31 5.48
CA LEU A 109 -3.16 -8.28 6.54
C LEU A 109 -2.97 -7.69 7.94
N ASN A 110 -1.83 -7.03 8.19
CA ASN A 110 -1.57 -6.38 9.46
C ASN A 110 -2.60 -5.28 9.79
N GLU A 111 -3.01 -4.51 8.79
CA GLU A 111 -4.03 -3.47 8.93
C GLU A 111 -5.38 -4.05 9.33
N LEU A 112 -5.84 -5.12 8.66
CA LEU A 112 -7.08 -5.80 9.06
C LEU A 112 -6.95 -6.44 10.45
N GLY A 113 -5.79 -7.02 10.79
CA GLY A 113 -5.51 -7.53 12.13
C GLY A 113 -5.67 -6.46 13.21
N ILE A 114 -5.09 -5.28 13.01
CA ILE A 114 -5.21 -4.13 13.92
C ILE A 114 -6.66 -3.63 13.96
N LEU A 115 -7.32 -3.51 12.81
CA LEU A 115 -8.69 -3.01 12.70
C LEU A 115 -9.67 -3.91 13.47
N TRP A 116 -9.63 -5.22 13.24
CA TRP A 116 -10.50 -6.17 13.92
C TRP A 116 -10.19 -6.27 15.41
N SER A 117 -8.92 -6.13 15.80
CA SER A 117 -8.51 -6.04 17.20
C SER A 117 -9.14 -4.82 17.90
N LYS A 118 -9.09 -3.64 17.26
CA LYS A 118 -9.73 -2.41 17.77
C LYS A 118 -11.24 -2.53 17.90
N ARG A 119 -11.89 -3.36 17.06
CA ARG A 119 -13.33 -3.65 17.12
C ARG A 119 -13.70 -4.71 18.17
N GLY A 120 -12.72 -5.33 18.83
CA GLY A 120 -12.93 -6.36 19.84
C GLY A 120 -13.14 -7.77 19.29
N ASP A 121 -13.01 -7.97 17.97
CA ASP A 121 -13.07 -9.31 17.35
C ASP A 121 -11.66 -9.91 17.31
N SER A 122 -11.26 -10.47 18.47
CA SER A 122 -9.91 -11.04 18.63
C SER A 122 -9.69 -12.28 17.76
N GLU A 123 -10.74 -13.02 17.39
CA GLU A 123 -10.62 -14.22 16.56
C GLU A 123 -10.26 -13.85 15.12
N LYS A 124 -10.99 -12.91 14.51
CA LYS A 124 -10.63 -12.40 13.18
C LYS A 124 -9.28 -11.72 13.17
N ALA A 125 -9.01 -10.88 14.18
CA ALA A 125 -7.73 -10.20 14.31
C ALA A 125 -6.56 -11.20 14.32
N LEU A 126 -6.68 -12.27 15.12
CA LEU A 126 -5.67 -13.32 15.19
C LEU A 126 -5.48 -14.01 13.84
N GLY A 127 -6.56 -14.33 13.12
CA GLY A 127 -6.49 -14.94 11.79
C GLY A 127 -5.63 -14.12 10.82
N PHE A 128 -5.91 -12.82 10.69
CA PHE A 128 -5.12 -11.94 9.82
C PHE A 128 -3.65 -11.82 10.23
N LEU A 129 -3.37 -11.73 11.54
CA LEU A 129 -1.99 -11.62 12.05
C LEU A 129 -1.21 -12.93 11.87
N GLN A 130 -1.86 -14.09 12.00
CA GLN A 130 -1.24 -15.38 11.73
C GLN A 130 -0.94 -15.56 10.24
N ASP A 131 -1.84 -15.12 9.36
CA ASP A 131 -1.60 -15.13 7.92
C ASP A 131 -0.44 -14.21 7.54
N ALA A 132 -0.34 -13.03 8.17
CA ALA A 132 0.77 -12.10 8.00
C ALA A 132 2.11 -12.72 8.44
N GLU A 133 2.15 -13.32 9.63
CA GLU A 133 3.34 -14.01 10.15
C GLU A 133 3.76 -15.16 9.23
N LYS A 134 2.81 -15.99 8.80
CA LYS A 134 3.06 -17.10 7.88
C LYS A 134 3.63 -16.60 6.55
N LEU A 135 3.06 -15.53 5.99
CA LEU A 135 3.55 -14.94 4.75
C LEU A 135 5.00 -14.46 4.91
N TYR A 136 5.28 -13.68 5.96
CA TYR A 136 6.63 -13.17 6.24
C TYR A 136 7.65 -14.30 6.32
N HIS A 137 7.34 -15.35 7.09
CA HIS A 137 8.23 -16.51 7.22
C HIS A 137 8.36 -17.33 5.95
N THR A 138 7.32 -17.38 5.10
CA THR A 138 7.40 -18.08 3.82
C THR A 138 8.30 -17.30 2.87
N TYR A 139 8.05 -16.00 2.69
CA TYR A 139 8.82 -15.13 1.81
C TYR A 139 10.29 -15.06 2.21
N THR A 140 10.61 -14.91 3.51
CA THR A 140 11.99 -14.79 3.98
C THR A 140 12.81 -16.08 3.91
N LYS A 141 12.16 -17.25 3.76
CA LYS A 141 12.83 -18.54 3.56
C LYS A 141 13.12 -18.84 2.09
N GLU A 142 12.48 -18.16 1.15
CA GLU A 142 12.71 -18.34 -0.28
C GLU A 142 13.99 -17.59 -0.68
N GLU A 143 15.07 -18.33 -0.98
CA GLU A 143 16.38 -17.73 -1.31
C GLU A 143 16.36 -16.88 -2.60
N GLU A 144 15.36 -17.05 -3.46
CA GLU A 144 15.24 -16.33 -4.74
C GLU A 144 14.42 -15.03 -4.66
N GLY A 145 13.75 -14.76 -3.53
CA GLY A 145 12.76 -13.68 -3.43
C GLY A 145 13.35 -12.27 -3.48
N GLY A 146 14.60 -12.08 -3.01
CA GLY A 146 15.20 -10.76 -2.84
C GLY A 146 14.39 -9.85 -1.92
N SER A 147 14.79 -8.58 -1.83
CA SER A 147 14.06 -7.62 -0.99
C SER A 147 12.74 -7.16 -1.65
N PRO A 148 11.60 -7.18 -0.93
CA PRO A 148 10.34 -6.67 -1.45
C PRO A 148 10.44 -5.21 -1.86
N TYR A 149 9.70 -4.84 -2.90
CA TYR A 149 9.64 -3.45 -3.36
C TYR A 149 8.89 -2.59 -2.35
N ASP A 150 9.32 -1.33 -2.25
CA ASP A 150 8.52 -0.27 -1.64
C ASP A 150 7.36 0.09 -2.58
N ILE A 151 6.18 0.41 -2.01
CA ILE A 151 4.97 0.70 -2.79
C ILE A 151 5.17 1.81 -3.82
N HIS A 152 6.04 2.79 -3.54
CA HIS A 152 6.30 3.91 -4.47
C HIS A 152 7.16 3.48 -5.66
N GLU A 153 8.01 2.47 -5.50
CA GLU A 153 8.82 1.93 -6.61
C GLU A 153 7.93 1.42 -7.74
N LEU A 154 6.72 0.93 -7.44
CA LEU A 154 5.76 0.48 -8.45
C LEU A 154 5.34 1.58 -9.43
N PHE A 155 5.41 2.83 -9.02
CA PHE A 155 4.96 3.99 -9.81
C PHE A 155 6.10 4.75 -10.49
N TYR A 156 7.36 4.30 -10.33
CA TYR A 156 8.52 4.89 -10.99
C TYR A 156 9.03 4.04 -12.17
N PRO A 157 9.73 4.65 -13.15
CA PRO A 157 10.53 3.91 -14.11
C PRO A 157 11.57 3.03 -13.41
N GLU A 158 11.83 1.84 -13.95
CA GLU A 158 12.73 0.82 -13.37
C GLU A 158 14.14 1.34 -13.10
N ASP A 159 14.61 2.31 -13.90
CA ASP A 159 15.91 2.98 -13.73
C ASP A 159 16.05 3.71 -12.38
N ASN A 160 14.94 3.95 -11.67
CA ASN A 160 14.91 4.61 -10.36
C ASN A 160 14.68 3.63 -9.19
N PHE A 161 14.71 2.32 -9.43
CA PHE A 161 14.52 1.32 -8.39
C PHE A 161 15.71 1.30 -7.43
N HIS A 162 15.42 1.05 -6.16
CA HIS A 162 16.46 0.77 -5.19
C HIS A 162 17.11 -0.59 -5.48
N SER A 163 18.38 -0.74 -5.15
CA SER A 163 19.03 -2.05 -5.07
C SER A 163 18.51 -2.82 -3.85
N ASP A 164 18.65 -4.15 -3.85
CA ASP A 164 18.22 -4.96 -2.70
C ASP A 164 18.93 -4.53 -1.40
N LEU A 165 20.22 -4.19 -1.49
CA LEU A 165 20.98 -3.65 -0.35
C LEU A 165 20.42 -2.33 0.18
N GLU A 166 19.86 -1.48 -0.68
CA GLU A 166 19.21 -0.22 -0.27
C GLU A 166 17.84 -0.47 0.36
N ARG A 167 17.10 -1.46 -0.13
CA ARG A 167 15.82 -1.89 0.46
C ARG A 167 16.01 -2.49 1.84
N GLU A 168 17.01 -3.37 2.03
CA GLU A 168 17.34 -3.97 3.34
C GLU A 168 17.71 -2.95 4.40
N LYS A 169 18.36 -1.86 4.01
CA LYS A 169 18.77 -0.77 4.93
C LYS A 169 17.65 0.22 5.26
N GLY A 170 16.54 0.17 4.52
CA GLY A 170 15.40 1.08 4.65
C GLY A 170 14.29 0.58 5.57
N ILE A 171 14.44 -0.62 6.15
CA ILE A 171 13.53 -1.26 7.11
C ILE A 171 14.00 -0.96 8.54
#